data_AF-A0A2R7LM91-F1
#
_entry.id   AF-A0A2R7LM91-F1
#
_cell.length_a   1.000
_cell.length_b   1.000
_cell.length_c   1.000
_cell.angle_alpha   90.00
_cell.angle_beta   90.00
_cell.angle_gamma   90.00
#
_symmetry.space_group_name_H-M   'P 1'
#
loop_
_entity.id
_entity.type
_entity.pdbx_description
1 polymer ?
#
loop_
_entity_poly.entity_id
_entity_poly.type
_entity_poly.pdbx_seq_one_letter_code
_entity_poly.pdbx_strand_id
1 'polypeptide(L)'
;MKKIILSITAVTAMAAAALPAVASAQSIGQRQDRLEWRIEQGQRNGALTRHEARHLKRELRETLRLEDHYRRDGLSRWERADLDRRFDRISAQIRYERHDRDRDYGYGYGRDYDRPHRW
;
A
#
# COMPACT_ATOMS: atom_id res chain seq x y z
N MET A 1 -23.07 44.76 29.24
CA MET A 1 -21.83 45.33 29.81
C MET A 1 -21.36 44.44 30.96
N LYS A 2 -20.11 43.97 30.90
CA LYS A 2 -19.30 43.36 31.99
C LYS A 2 -19.78 41.99 32.53
N LYS A 3 -18.96 41.06 33.03
CA LYS A 3 -17.50 40.80 33.06
C LYS A 3 -17.32 39.40 33.68
N ILE A 4 -16.47 38.56 33.07
CA ILE A 4 -15.41 37.68 33.62
C ILE A 4 -15.52 37.24 35.10
N ILE A 5 -15.27 35.95 35.40
CA ILE A 5 -14.24 35.45 36.35
C ILE A 5 -14.07 33.92 36.24
N LEU A 6 -12.80 33.51 36.09
CA LEU A 6 -12.23 32.16 36.19
C LEU A 6 -12.27 31.59 37.61
N SER A 7 -12.33 30.25 37.74
CA SER A 7 -11.44 29.44 38.61
C SER A 7 -11.71 27.94 38.40
N ILE A 8 -10.79 27.21 37.77
CA ILE A 8 -9.78 26.29 38.36
C ILE A 8 -10.40 25.17 39.22
N THR A 9 -10.50 23.98 38.61
CA THR A 9 -10.32 22.69 39.30
C THR A 9 -9.47 21.79 38.43
N ALA A 10 -8.19 21.68 38.77
CA ALA A 10 -7.31 20.63 38.31
C ALA A 10 -7.61 19.37 39.12
N VAL A 11 -7.98 18.26 38.48
CA VAL A 11 -7.86 16.92 39.10
C VAL A 11 -7.49 15.88 38.04
N THR A 12 -6.29 15.32 38.26
CA THR A 12 -5.71 14.06 37.75
C THR A 12 -5.45 13.89 36.26
N ALA A 13 -4.16 14.02 35.93
CA ALA A 13 -3.51 13.18 34.93
C ALA A 13 -3.57 11.71 35.40
N MET A 14 -4.42 10.89 34.78
CA MET A 14 -4.14 9.46 34.67
C MET A 14 -3.16 9.27 33.52
N ALA A 15 -1.88 9.17 33.87
CA ALA A 15 -0.90 8.55 33.00
C ALA A 15 -1.25 7.05 32.86
N ALA A 16 -1.90 6.69 31.77
CA ALA A 16 -1.88 5.35 31.20
C ALA A 16 -1.36 5.46 29.76
N ALA A 17 -0.11 5.92 29.63
CA ALA A 17 0.62 5.86 28.38
C ALA A 17 1.08 4.42 28.13
N ALA A 18 0.24 3.62 27.48
CA ALA A 18 0.64 2.52 26.60
C ALA A 18 -0.63 1.85 26.07
N LEU A 19 -1.05 2.16 24.84
CA LEU A 19 -1.57 1.17 23.88
C LEU A 19 -1.61 1.75 22.44
N PRO A 20 -0.48 1.99 21.74
CA PRO A 20 -0.53 2.16 20.29
C PRO A 20 -0.50 0.82 19.53
N ALA A 21 -0.79 -0.31 20.19
CA ALA A 21 -0.85 -1.60 19.51
C ALA A 21 -2.10 -1.74 18.63
N VAL A 22 -3.26 -1.24 19.10
CA VAL A 22 -4.56 -1.42 18.42
C VAL A 22 -4.68 -0.62 17.12
N ALA A 23 -4.18 0.63 17.11
CA ALA A 23 -4.17 1.47 15.91
C ALA A 23 -3.32 0.86 14.77
N SER A 24 -2.23 0.18 15.11
CA SER A 24 -1.35 -0.45 14.11
C SER A 24 -1.95 -1.70 13.48
N ALA A 25 -2.70 -2.50 14.25
CA ALA A 25 -3.37 -3.71 13.74
C ALA A 25 -4.56 -3.37 12.81
N GLN A 26 -5.31 -2.31 13.12
CA GLN A 26 -6.35 -1.79 12.24
C GLN A 26 -5.78 -1.25 10.91
N SER A 27 -4.56 -0.67 10.93
CA SER A 27 -3.92 -0.12 9.73
C SER A 27 -3.50 -1.18 8.70
N ILE A 28 -3.20 -2.41 9.14
CA ILE A 28 -2.69 -3.45 8.23
C ILE A 28 -3.83 -4.19 7.53
N GLY A 29 -4.93 -4.50 8.24
CA GLY A 29 -6.13 -5.07 7.60
C GLY A 29 -6.68 -4.16 6.50
N GLN A 30 -6.74 -2.85 6.75
CA GLN A 30 -7.12 -1.87 5.72
C GLN A 30 -6.17 -1.86 4.51
N ARG A 31 -4.87 -2.08 4.74
CA ARG A 31 -3.89 -2.18 3.64
C ARG A 31 -4.05 -3.46 2.85
N GLN A 32 -4.31 -4.59 3.51
CA GLN A 32 -4.65 -5.85 2.86
C GLN A 32 -5.82 -5.67 1.90
N ASP A 33 -6.96 -5.19 2.41
CA ASP A 33 -8.19 -5.06 1.63
C ASP A 33 -7.99 -4.14 0.42
N ARG A 34 -7.25 -3.04 0.63
CA ARG A 34 -6.92 -2.10 -0.44
C ARG A 34 -6.05 -2.73 -1.53
N LEU A 35 -5.05 -3.53 -1.17
CA LEU A 35 -4.17 -4.18 -2.14
C LEU A 35 -4.91 -5.31 -2.88
N GLU A 36 -5.67 -6.14 -2.17
CA GLU A 36 -6.52 -7.19 -2.75
C GLU A 36 -7.49 -6.56 -3.77
N TRP A 37 -8.20 -5.50 -3.38
CA TRP A 37 -9.12 -4.78 -4.27
C TRP A 37 -8.40 -4.25 -5.51
N ARG A 38 -7.21 -3.65 -5.39
CA ARG A 38 -6.43 -3.15 -6.53
C ARG A 38 -6.02 -4.27 -7.49
N ILE A 39 -5.64 -5.43 -6.96
CA ILE A 39 -5.29 -6.60 -7.78
C ILE A 39 -6.52 -7.09 -8.54
N GLU A 40 -7.67 -7.19 -7.87
CA GLU A 40 -8.92 -7.63 -8.49
C GLU A 40 -9.43 -6.67 -9.55
N GLN A 41 -9.38 -5.37 -9.28
CA GLN A 41 -9.73 -4.36 -10.27
C GLN A 41 -8.78 -4.42 -11.46
N GLY A 42 -7.47 -4.52 -11.22
CA GLY A 42 -6.47 -4.68 -12.28
C GLY A 42 -6.69 -5.94 -13.12
N GLN A 43 -7.08 -7.05 -12.50
CA GLN A 43 -7.42 -8.26 -13.24
C GLN A 43 -8.71 -8.09 -14.04
N ARG A 44 -9.75 -7.48 -13.45
CA ARG A 44 -11.06 -7.28 -14.08
C ARG A 44 -11.03 -6.34 -15.28
N ASN A 45 -10.29 -5.24 -15.19
CA ASN A 45 -10.20 -4.25 -16.26
C ASN A 45 -9.10 -4.58 -17.28
N GLY A 46 -8.38 -5.68 -17.11
CA GLY A 46 -7.31 -6.06 -18.02
C GLY A 46 -6.04 -5.22 -17.87
N ALA A 47 -5.83 -4.53 -16.76
CA ALA A 47 -4.54 -3.90 -16.44
C ALA A 47 -3.54 -4.85 -15.77
N LEU A 48 -3.96 -6.04 -15.30
CA LEU A 48 -3.07 -7.10 -14.79
C LEU A 48 -3.37 -8.44 -15.46
N THR A 49 -2.35 -9.16 -15.90
CA THR A 49 -2.53 -10.51 -16.47
C THR A 49 -3.05 -11.45 -15.39
N ARG A 50 -3.70 -12.55 -15.79
CA ARG A 50 -4.07 -13.60 -14.83
C ARG A 50 -2.83 -14.21 -14.15
N HIS A 51 -1.65 -14.09 -14.75
CA HIS A 51 -0.41 -14.56 -14.15
C HIS A 51 0.09 -13.56 -13.10
N GLU A 52 0.21 -12.28 -13.44
CA GLU A 52 0.55 -11.16 -12.55
C GLU A 52 -0.37 -11.10 -11.33
N ALA A 53 -1.69 -11.10 -11.54
CA ALA A 53 -2.65 -11.07 -10.45
C ALA A 53 -2.47 -12.27 -9.49
N ARG A 54 -2.19 -13.47 -10.02
CA ARG A 54 -1.91 -14.65 -9.19
C ARG A 54 -0.58 -14.53 -8.44
N HIS A 55 0.43 -13.93 -9.06
CA HIS A 55 1.73 -13.66 -8.45
C HIS A 55 1.59 -12.69 -7.28
N LEU A 56 0.98 -11.52 -7.51
CA LEU A 56 0.73 -10.50 -6.49
C LEU A 56 -0.14 -11.03 -5.34
N LYS A 57 -1.20 -11.80 -5.62
CA LYS A 57 -2.01 -12.45 -4.58
C LYS A 57 -1.23 -13.48 -3.76
N ARG A 58 -0.18 -14.08 -4.32
CA ARG A 58 0.69 -15.00 -3.57
C ARG A 58 1.61 -14.21 -2.62
N GLU A 59 2.28 -13.18 -3.11
CA GLU A 59 3.15 -12.31 -2.30
C GLU A 59 2.38 -11.62 -1.16
N LEU A 60 1.15 -11.16 -1.44
CA LEU A 60 0.27 -10.60 -0.41
C LEU A 60 -0.03 -11.64 0.68
N ARG A 61 -0.43 -12.86 0.30
CA ARG A 61 -0.70 -13.94 1.27
C ARG A 61 0.53 -14.34 2.07
N GLU A 62 1.72 -14.36 1.47
CA GLU A 62 2.97 -14.62 2.19
C GLU A 62 3.27 -13.53 3.22
N THR A 63 3.04 -12.26 2.86
CA THR A 63 3.21 -11.13 3.78
C THR A 63 2.21 -11.18 4.95
N LEU A 64 0.96 -11.58 4.69
CA LEU A 64 -0.07 -11.74 5.74
C LEU A 64 0.25 -12.88 6.71
N ARG A 65 0.81 -13.99 6.21
CA ARG A 65 1.27 -15.08 7.10
C ARG A 65 2.43 -14.63 7.98
N LEU A 66 3.34 -13.83 7.43
CA LEU A 66 4.45 -13.25 8.20
C LEU A 66 3.93 -12.27 9.27
N GLU A 67 2.94 -11.46 8.90
CA GLU A 67 2.28 -10.58 9.86
C GLU A 67 1.64 -11.35 11.00
N ASP A 68 0.88 -12.41 10.71
CA ASP A 68 0.24 -13.23 11.75
C ASP A 68 1.28 -13.82 12.71
N HIS A 69 2.43 -14.26 12.18
CA HIS A 69 3.55 -14.72 12.97
C HIS A 69 4.11 -13.60 13.87
N TYR A 70 4.36 -12.40 13.32
CA TYR A 70 4.85 -11.25 14.10
C TYR A 70 3.84 -10.72 15.13
N ARG A 71 2.54 -10.94 14.91
CA ARG A 71 1.51 -10.49 15.85
C ARG A 71 1.44 -11.32 17.13
N ARG A 72 1.96 -12.56 17.15
CA ARG A 72 1.90 -13.45 18.32
C ARG A 72 2.51 -12.83 19.58
N ASP A 73 3.67 -12.19 19.44
CA ASP A 73 4.40 -11.58 20.57
C ASP A 73 4.22 -10.05 20.62
N GLY A 74 3.38 -9.52 19.72
CA GLY A 74 3.22 -8.08 19.48
C GLY A 74 4.28 -7.50 18.54
N LEU A 75 3.87 -6.54 17.71
CA LEU A 75 4.73 -5.97 16.66
C LEU A 75 5.81 -5.04 17.21
N SER A 76 7.08 -5.48 17.12
CA SER A 76 8.24 -4.62 17.33
C SER A 76 8.33 -3.51 16.27
N ARG A 77 9.19 -2.51 16.53
CA ARG A 77 9.45 -1.43 15.56
C ARG A 77 10.03 -1.95 14.25
N TRP A 78 10.93 -2.93 14.33
CA TRP A 78 11.58 -3.51 13.17
C TRP A 78 10.62 -4.38 12.34
N GLU A 79 9.82 -5.23 12.98
CA GLU A 79 8.82 -6.07 12.28
C GLU A 79 7.78 -5.22 11.57
N ARG A 80 7.33 -4.13 12.21
CA ARG A 80 6.42 -3.17 11.59
C ARG A 80 7.04 -2.53 10.34
N ALA A 81 8.30 -2.09 10.44
CA ALA A 81 9.01 -1.52 9.29
C ALA A 81 9.26 -2.57 8.18
N ASP A 82 9.46 -3.84 8.52
CA ASP A 82 9.58 -4.91 7.54
C ASP A 82 8.27 -5.14 6.78
N LEU A 83 7.16 -5.27 7.50
CA LEU A 83 5.82 -5.39 6.91
C LEU A 83 5.48 -4.18 6.03
N ASP A 84 5.75 -2.97 6.51
CA ASP A 84 5.52 -1.73 5.74
C ASP A 84 6.28 -1.77 4.41
N ARG A 85 7.58 -2.13 4.42
CA ARG A 85 8.39 -2.26 3.20
C ARG A 85 7.84 -3.31 2.23
N ARG A 86 7.31 -4.43 2.74
CA ARG A 86 6.71 -5.49 1.93
C ARG A 86 5.41 -5.04 1.28
N PHE A 87 4.51 -4.41 2.04
CA PHE A 87 3.27 -3.85 1.49
C PHE A 87 3.54 -2.76 0.46
N ASP A 88 4.52 -1.90 0.71
CA ASP A 88 4.92 -0.85 -0.24
C ASP A 88 5.50 -1.43 -1.53
N ARG A 89 6.28 -2.50 -1.44
CA ARG A 89 6.79 -3.23 -2.61
C ARG A 89 5.65 -3.80 -3.46
N ILE A 90 4.69 -4.49 -2.85
CA ILE A 90 3.51 -5.04 -3.55
C ILE A 90 2.70 -3.90 -4.18
N SER A 91 2.49 -2.81 -3.44
CA SER A 91 1.80 -1.62 -3.93
C SER A 91 2.47 -1.01 -5.17
N ALA A 92 3.80 -1.02 -5.20
CA ALA A 92 4.61 -0.57 -6.32
C ALA A 92 4.55 -1.54 -7.50
N GLN A 93 4.67 -2.86 -7.29
CA GLN A 93 4.53 -3.88 -8.34
C GLN A 93 3.17 -3.78 -9.04
N ILE A 94 2.07 -3.65 -8.29
CA ILE A 94 0.73 -3.40 -8.87
C ILE A 94 0.73 -2.14 -9.76
N ARG A 95 1.48 -1.10 -9.40
CA ARG A 95 1.54 0.13 -10.20
C ARG A 95 2.31 -0.11 -11.50
N TYR A 96 3.46 -0.76 -11.43
CA TYR A 96 4.30 -1.03 -12.59
C TYR A 96 3.63 -1.99 -13.56
N GLU A 97 3.12 -3.12 -13.10
CA GLU A 97 2.45 -4.13 -13.95
C GLU A 97 1.23 -3.55 -14.68
N ARG A 98 0.46 -2.67 -14.00
CA ARG A 98 -0.64 -1.94 -14.65
C ARG A 98 -0.17 -1.02 -15.78
N HIS A 99 0.93 -0.32 -15.55
CA HIS A 99 1.44 0.70 -16.46
C HIS A 99 2.27 0.13 -17.61
N ASP A 100 2.89 -1.03 -17.42
CA ASP A 100 3.63 -1.74 -18.46
C ASP A 100 2.66 -2.26 -19.54
N ARG A 101 1.47 -2.72 -19.15
CA ARG A 101 0.40 -2.98 -20.12
C ARG A 101 -0.03 -1.74 -20.89
N ASP A 102 -0.20 -0.61 -20.21
CA ASP A 102 -0.55 0.65 -20.87
C ASP A 102 0.54 1.09 -21.87
N ARG A 103 1.82 0.80 -21.57
CA ARG A 103 2.96 1.05 -22.48
C ARG A 103 2.98 0.09 -23.67
N ASP A 104 2.64 -1.18 -23.48
CA ASP A 104 2.56 -2.16 -24.58
C ASP A 104 1.49 -1.75 -25.62
N TYR A 105 0.42 -1.08 -25.19
CA TYR A 105 -0.60 -0.51 -26.11
C TYR A 105 -0.17 0.81 -26.79
N GLY A 106 1.02 1.34 -26.50
CA GLY A 106 1.47 2.68 -26.93
C GLY A 106 2.49 2.73 -28.07
N TYR A 107 2.96 1.60 -28.62
CA TYR A 107 4.00 1.60 -29.66
C TYR A 107 3.54 0.97 -30.97
N GLY A 108 2.66 1.68 -31.65
CA GLY A 108 2.34 1.49 -33.07
C GLY A 108 3.05 2.52 -33.95
N TYR A 109 4.15 2.10 -34.57
CA TYR A 109 4.67 2.51 -35.89
C TYR A 109 4.88 4.02 -36.18
N GLY A 110 6.13 4.46 -36.08
CA GLY A 110 6.69 5.60 -36.81
C GLY A 110 7.99 5.18 -37.48
N ARG A 111 7.88 4.26 -38.45
CA ARG A 111 8.99 3.78 -39.27
C ARG A 111 8.98 4.54 -40.58
N ASP A 112 9.39 5.80 -40.57
CA ASP A 112 9.68 6.55 -41.79
C ASP A 112 11.18 6.56 -42.04
N TYR A 113 11.61 5.64 -42.90
CA TYR A 113 12.86 5.76 -43.64
C TYR A 113 12.69 6.87 -44.69
N ASP A 114 12.86 8.13 -44.30
CA ASP A 114 13.00 9.21 -45.27
C ASP A 114 14.47 9.63 -45.36
N ARG A 115 15.15 8.99 -46.32
CA ARG A 115 16.51 9.27 -46.76
C ARG A 115 16.42 10.37 -47.82
N PRO A 116 16.90 11.61 -47.57
CA PRO A 116 17.05 12.55 -48.66
C PRO A 116 18.32 12.17 -49.44
N HIS A 117 18.11 11.51 -50.58
CA HIS A 117 19.03 11.64 -51.70
C HIS A 117 19.07 13.11 -52.12
N ARG A 118 20.19 13.81 -51.91
CA ARG A 118 20.46 15.08 -52.58
C ARG A 118 21.96 15.28 -52.86
N TRP A 119 22.27 15.00 -54.14
CA TRP A 119 23.29 15.56 -55.06
C TRP A 119 24.76 15.53 -54.64
#